data_AF-A0A820HIS1-F1
#
_entry.id   AF-A0A820HIS1-F1
#
_cell.length_a   1.000
_cell.length_b   1.000
_cell.length_c   1.000
_cell.angle_alpha   90.00
_cell.angle_beta   90.00
_cell.angle_gamma   90.00
#
_symmetry.space_group_name_H-M   'P 1'
#
loop_
_entity.id
_entity.type
_entity.pdbx_description
1 polymer ?
#
loop_
_entity_poly.entity_id
_entity_poly.type
_entity_poly.pdbx_seq_one_letter_code
_entity_poly.pdbx_strand_id
1 'polypeptide(L)'
;MADKYKNVRVPGSNDNVYKDECLYSFDNPESEHGLYICMSTFRGVGKDHLERHCKMNPGKNVFLHILRKRQPVPVDPNVEPIKVTKLAIGVEGGFDANQSNRFTFEEKYEIYIHPNETIHYPDETNQLPELVKRSADAIIAA
;
A
#
# COMPACT_ATOMS: atom_id res chain seq x y z
N MET A 1 25.97 14.52 11.92
CA MET A 1 24.66 14.48 11.23
C MET A 1 23.88 13.31 11.82
N ALA A 2 22.65 13.52 12.26
CA ALA A 2 21.85 12.43 12.80
C ALA A 2 21.46 11.47 11.66
N ASP A 3 21.64 10.17 11.87
CA ASP A 3 21.18 9.16 10.92
C ASP A 3 19.64 9.19 10.86
N LYS A 4 19.10 9.61 9.71
CA LYS A 4 17.67 9.73 9.48
C LYS A 4 16.94 8.38 9.50
N TYR A 5 17.67 7.27 9.36
CA TYR A 5 17.13 5.92 9.34
C TYR A 5 17.28 5.18 10.68
N LYS A 6 17.75 5.85 11.73
CA LYS A 6 18.08 5.25 13.03
C LYS A 6 16.97 4.35 13.62
N ASN A 7 15.71 4.67 13.39
CA ASN A 7 14.57 3.94 13.96
C ASN A 7 13.93 2.93 13.00
N VAL A 8 14.47 2.77 11.79
CA VAL A 8 13.99 1.76 10.82
C VAL A 8 14.34 0.37 11.35
N ARG A 9 13.39 -0.57 11.26
CA ARG A 9 13.59 -1.97 11.64
C ARG A 9 12.95 -2.89 10.62
N VAL A 10 13.47 -4.11 10.52
CA VAL A 10 12.89 -5.15 9.66
C VAL A 10 11.82 -5.91 10.47
N PRO A 11 10.60 -6.11 9.94
CA PRO A 11 9.60 -6.96 10.57
C PRO A 11 10.12 -8.37 10.88
N GLY A 12 9.95 -8.82 12.13
CA GLY A 12 10.20 -10.19 12.53
C GLY A 12 8.93 -11.05 12.51
N SER A 13 9.06 -12.34 12.79
CA SER A 13 7.93 -13.30 12.78
C SER A 13 6.82 -13.01 13.79
N ASN A 14 7.13 -12.25 14.86
CA ASN A 14 6.17 -11.87 15.90
C ASN A 14 5.57 -10.47 15.68
N ASP A 15 5.99 -9.76 14.63
CA ASP A 15 5.49 -8.44 14.30
C ASP A 15 4.27 -8.54 13.38
N ASN A 16 3.24 -7.77 13.69
CA ASN A 16 2.12 -7.57 12.79
C ASN A 16 2.38 -6.35 11.91
N VAL A 17 2.27 -6.54 10.60
CA VAL A 17 2.37 -5.46 9.60
C VAL A 17 0.95 -5.06 9.19
N TYR A 18 0.51 -3.87 9.62
CA TYR A 18 -0.83 -3.36 9.36
C TYR A 18 -0.83 -2.50 8.10
N LYS A 19 -0.90 -3.14 6.92
CA LYS A 19 -0.85 -2.47 5.61
C LYS A 19 -2.18 -2.41 4.85
N ASP A 20 -3.27 -2.82 5.48
CA ASP A 20 -4.58 -2.86 4.86
C ASP A 20 -5.37 -1.56 5.06
N GLU A 21 -5.20 -0.89 6.20
CA GLU A 21 -5.94 0.32 6.56
C GLU A 21 -5.14 1.25 7.48
N CYS A 22 -5.49 2.54 7.46
CA CYS A 22 -4.95 3.57 8.33
C CYS A 22 -5.36 3.39 9.80
N LEU A 23 -4.45 3.71 10.71
CA LEU A 23 -4.71 3.69 12.15
C LEU A 23 -5.80 4.68 12.62
N TYR A 24 -6.11 5.72 11.85
CA TYR A 24 -6.96 6.85 12.27
C TYR A 24 -8.14 7.13 11.33
N SER A 25 -8.16 6.53 10.14
CA SER A 25 -9.15 6.75 9.07
C SER A 25 -9.37 5.44 8.31
N PHE A 26 -10.28 5.44 7.34
CA PHE A 26 -10.51 4.30 6.44
C PHE A 26 -9.60 4.33 5.20
N ASP A 27 -8.57 5.17 5.18
CA ASP A 27 -7.63 5.22 4.07
C ASP A 27 -6.88 3.89 3.97
N ASN A 28 -6.69 3.42 2.76
CA ASN A 28 -6.04 2.16 2.42
C ASN A 28 -5.14 2.35 1.18
N PRO A 29 -4.40 1.33 0.72
CA PRO A 29 -3.54 1.47 -0.45
C PRO A 29 -4.27 1.93 -1.73
N GLU A 30 -5.58 1.70 -1.85
CA GLU A 30 -6.40 2.09 -3.01
C GLU A 30 -7.00 3.50 -2.90
N SER A 31 -6.80 4.17 -1.77
CA SER A 31 -7.24 5.55 -1.55
C SER A 31 -6.41 6.52 -2.40
N GLU A 32 -6.92 7.75 -2.61
CA GLU A 32 -6.30 8.74 -3.51
C GLU A 32 -4.80 8.97 -3.24
N HIS A 33 -4.42 8.91 -1.98
CA HIS A 33 -3.05 9.15 -1.51
C HIS A 33 -2.36 7.90 -0.95
N GLY A 34 -2.95 6.72 -1.16
CA GLY A 34 -2.41 5.46 -0.68
C GLY A 34 -2.29 5.38 0.84
N LEU A 35 -1.39 4.51 1.30
CA LEU A 35 -1.16 4.24 2.71
C LEU A 35 0.34 4.28 3.03
N TYR A 36 0.69 4.91 4.17
CA TYR A 36 2.07 5.05 4.62
C TYR A 36 2.35 4.14 5.81
N ILE A 37 3.18 3.12 5.62
CA ILE A 37 3.53 2.16 6.66
C ILE A 37 4.77 2.64 7.40
N CYS A 38 4.63 2.98 8.69
CA CYS A 38 5.77 3.40 9.50
C CYS A 38 6.80 2.27 9.62
N MET A 39 8.02 2.46 9.11
CA MET A 39 9.07 1.42 9.11
C MET A 39 9.66 1.14 10.51
N SER A 40 9.18 1.87 11.53
CA SER A 40 9.52 1.64 12.94
C SER A 40 8.42 0.91 13.72
N THR A 41 7.16 1.03 13.33
CA THR A 41 6.02 0.48 14.10
C THR A 41 5.13 -0.48 13.29
N PHE A 42 5.31 -0.50 11.97
CA PHE A 42 4.54 -1.26 10.98
C PHE A 42 3.04 -0.99 11.01
N ARG A 43 2.67 0.23 11.39
CA ARG A 43 1.29 0.72 11.33
C ARG A 43 1.09 1.56 10.08
N GLY A 44 -0.02 1.31 9.38
CA GLY A 44 -0.50 2.15 8.29
C GLY A 44 -1.04 3.49 8.80
N VAL A 45 -0.73 4.55 8.07
CA VAL A 45 -1.14 5.92 8.35
C VAL A 45 -1.51 6.58 7.03
N GLY A 46 -2.70 7.18 6.97
CA GLY A 46 -3.13 8.00 5.83
C GLY A 46 -2.38 9.33 5.79
N LYS A 47 -2.32 9.95 4.61
CA LYS A 47 -1.52 11.17 4.36
C LYS A 47 -1.82 12.29 5.36
N ASP A 48 -3.09 12.55 5.64
CA ASP A 48 -3.54 13.62 6.54
C ASP A 48 -3.19 13.39 8.02
N HIS A 49 -2.77 12.17 8.36
CA HIS A 49 -2.43 11.77 9.72
C HIS A 49 -0.92 11.57 9.94
N LEU A 50 -0.09 11.73 8.90
CA LEU A 50 1.37 11.61 9.01
C LEU A 50 1.97 12.58 10.03
N GLU A 51 1.57 13.86 9.97
CA GLU A 51 2.08 14.88 10.88
C GLU A 51 1.72 14.53 12.34
N ARG A 52 0.47 14.12 12.58
CA ARG A 52 0.00 13.68 13.90
C ARG A 52 0.80 12.45 14.38
N HIS A 53 1.02 11.47 13.51
CA HIS A 53 1.77 10.26 13.85
C HIS A 53 3.21 10.61 14.25
N CYS A 54 3.90 11.43 13.46
CA CYS A 54 5.27 11.89 13.73
C CYS A 54 5.37 12.69 15.03
N LYS A 55 4.40 13.57 15.32
CA LYS A 55 4.32 14.31 16.58
C LYS A 55 4.20 13.39 17.79
N MET A 56 3.39 12.34 17.70
CA MET A 56 3.21 11.36 18.79
C MET A 56 4.35 10.33 18.88
N ASN A 57 5.12 10.16 17.81
CA ASN A 57 6.23 9.20 17.75
C ASN A 57 7.53 9.90 17.27
N PRO A 58 8.20 10.67 18.15
CA PRO A 58 9.43 11.38 17.80
C PRO A 58 10.49 10.44 17.20
N GLY A 59 11.04 10.84 16.05
CA GLY A 59 12.08 10.08 15.33
C GLY A 59 11.57 8.93 14.46
N LYS A 60 10.27 8.63 14.45
CA LYS A 60 9.67 7.60 13.58
C LYS A 60 9.03 8.25 12.36
N ASN A 61 9.87 8.85 11.51
CA ASN A 61 9.46 9.68 10.37
C ASN A 61 9.75 9.02 9.01
N VAL A 62 10.12 7.73 8.98
CA VAL A 62 10.37 6.97 7.75
C VAL A 62 9.24 5.99 7.51
N PHE A 63 8.67 6.03 6.31
CA PHE A 63 7.50 5.27 5.91
C PHE A 63 7.73 4.57 4.57
N LEU A 64 7.15 3.38 4.41
CA LEU A 64 6.92 2.80 3.09
C LEU A 64 5.52 3.23 2.62
N HIS A 65 5.46 4.03 1.58
CA HIS A 65 4.23 4.44 0.91
C HIS A 65 3.83 3.37 -0.11
N ILE A 66 2.58 2.90 -0.01
CA ILE A 66 1.97 1.92 -0.90
C ILE A 66 0.76 2.58 -1.56
N LEU A 67 0.78 2.65 -2.88
CA LEU A 67 -0.33 3.14 -3.69
C LEU A 67 -0.74 2.08 -4.71
N ARG A 68 -1.98 1.61 -4.62
CA ARG A 68 -2.56 0.60 -5.50
C ARG A 68 -3.58 1.25 -6.42
N LYS A 69 -3.36 1.15 -7.73
CA LYS A 69 -4.28 1.68 -8.74
C LYS A 69 -4.98 0.55 -9.47
N ARG A 70 -6.30 0.66 -9.57
CA ARG A 70 -7.13 -0.25 -10.37
C ARG A 70 -7.02 0.13 -11.84
N GLN A 71 -6.53 -0.78 -12.67
CA GLN A 71 -6.50 -0.64 -14.11
C GLN A 71 -7.52 -1.59 -14.76
N PRO A 72 -8.30 -1.12 -15.76
CA PRO A 72 -9.14 -2.01 -16.55
C PRO A 72 -8.27 -2.92 -17.42
N VAL A 73 -8.56 -4.22 -17.42
CA VAL A 73 -7.95 -5.15 -18.38
C VAL A 73 -8.47 -4.78 -19.77
N PRO A 74 -7.59 -4.60 -20.77
CA PRO A 74 -8.04 -4.41 -22.15
C PRO A 74 -8.86 -5.63 -22.57
N VAL A 75 -10.16 -5.42 -22.81
CA VAL A 75 -11.06 -6.46 -23.30
C VAL A 75 -10.82 -6.59 -24.80
N ASP A 76 -10.50 -7.80 -25.27
CA ASP A 76 -10.41 -8.09 -26.69
C ASP A 76 -11.77 -7.78 -27.35
N PRO A 77 -11.84 -6.92 -28.38
CA PRO A 77 -13.10 -6.54 -29.02
C PRO A 77 -13.86 -7.72 -29.68
N ASN A 78 -13.24 -8.91 -29.79
CA ASN A 78 -13.90 -10.12 -30.31
C ASN A 78 -14.70 -10.91 -29.25
N VAL A 79 -14.68 -10.53 -27.97
CA VAL A 79 -15.48 -11.21 -26.93
C VAL A 79 -16.83 -10.52 -26.79
N GLU A 80 -17.91 -11.24 -27.13
CA GLU A 80 -19.27 -10.71 -27.05
C GLU A 80 -19.61 -10.18 -25.63
N PRO A 81 -20.22 -8.99 -25.51
CA PRO A 81 -20.57 -8.43 -24.22
C PRO A 81 -21.65 -9.29 -23.55
N ILE A 82 -21.28 -10.00 -22.48
CA ILE A 82 -22.20 -10.75 -21.64
C ILE A 82 -23.21 -9.75 -21.05
N LYS A 83 -24.46 -9.81 -21.51
CA LYS A 83 -25.58 -9.03 -20.99
C LYS A 83 -25.83 -9.45 -19.54
N VAL A 84 -25.39 -8.63 -18.59
CA VAL A 84 -25.71 -8.79 -17.18
C VAL A 84 -27.21 -8.58 -17.00
N THR A 85 -27.94 -9.66 -16.75
CA THR A 85 -29.36 -9.63 -16.41
C THR A 85 -29.53 -8.98 -15.04
N LYS A 86 -30.38 -7.96 -14.98
CA LYS A 86 -30.80 -7.27 -13.75
C LYS A 86 -31.13 -8.30 -12.66
N LEU A 87 -30.48 -8.16 -11.51
CA LEU A 87 -30.67 -8.98 -10.31
C LEU A 87 -32.16 -9.07 -9.93
N ALA A 88 -32.73 -10.27 -10.05
CA ALA A 88 -33.92 -10.68 -9.32
C ALA A 88 -33.44 -11.48 -8.10
N ILE A 89 -33.73 -10.97 -6.90
CA ILE A 89 -33.43 -11.65 -5.63
C ILE A 89 -34.36 -12.87 -5.53
N GLY A 90 -33.82 -14.08 -5.57
CA GLY A 90 -34.56 -15.30 -5.21
C GLY A 90 -34.63 -16.43 -6.25
N VAL A 91 -33.70 -16.54 -7.20
CA VAL A 91 -33.57 -17.75 -8.05
C VAL A 91 -32.23 -18.43 -7.84
N GLU A 92 -32.23 -19.77 -7.81
CA GLU A 92 -31.04 -20.63 -7.71
C GLU A 92 -30.16 -20.47 -8.97
N GLY A 93 -29.33 -19.44 -8.96
CA GLY A 93 -28.41 -19.07 -10.04
C GLY A 93 -27.54 -17.93 -9.55
N GLY A 94 -26.51 -18.28 -8.78
CA GLY A 94 -25.60 -17.34 -8.12
C GLY A 94 -24.81 -16.47 -9.11
N PHE A 95 -24.33 -15.34 -8.59
CA PHE A 95 -23.44 -14.42 -9.31
C PHE A 95 -22.22 -15.17 -9.86
N ASP A 96 -22.08 -15.24 -11.18
CA ASP A 96 -20.90 -15.84 -11.81
C ASP A 96 -19.65 -15.04 -11.42
N ALA A 97 -18.87 -15.61 -10.50
CA ALA A 97 -17.60 -15.05 -10.03
C ALA A 97 -16.54 -14.91 -11.15
N ASN A 98 -16.80 -15.44 -12.35
CA ASN A 98 -15.94 -15.31 -13.52
C ASN A 98 -15.84 -13.88 -14.10
N GLN A 99 -16.60 -12.91 -13.58
CA GLN A 99 -16.40 -11.48 -13.90
C GLN A 99 -15.22 -10.84 -13.15
N SER A 100 -14.51 -11.58 -12.29
CA SER A 100 -13.35 -11.11 -11.52
C SER A 100 -12.13 -10.74 -12.38
N ASN A 101 -12.09 -11.13 -13.66
CA ASN A 101 -10.91 -10.95 -14.52
C ASN A 101 -10.86 -9.63 -15.30
N ARG A 102 -11.68 -8.62 -14.95
CA ARG A 102 -11.74 -7.35 -15.68
C ARG A 102 -10.79 -6.26 -15.18
N PHE A 103 -10.11 -6.48 -14.06
CA PHE A 103 -9.26 -5.45 -13.46
C PHE A 103 -7.95 -6.03 -12.97
N THR A 104 -6.84 -5.35 -13.29
CA THR A 104 -5.54 -5.57 -12.69
C THR A 104 -5.27 -4.47 -11.67
N PHE A 105 -4.47 -4.78 -10.66
CA PHE A 105 -3.99 -3.80 -9.70
C PHE A 105 -2.50 -3.56 -9.94
N GLU A 106 -2.14 -2.30 -10.17
CA GLU A 106 -0.75 -1.86 -10.24
C GLU A 106 -0.38 -1.25 -8.89
N GLU A 107 0.64 -1.80 -8.23
CA GLU A 107 1.15 -1.28 -6.97
C GLU A 107 2.42 -0.46 -7.20
N LYS A 108 2.48 0.70 -6.54
CA LYS A 108 3.63 1.60 -6.54
C LYS A 108 4.13 1.75 -5.12
N TYR A 109 5.46 1.67 -4.98
CA TYR A 109 6.15 1.72 -3.71
C TYR A 109 7.13 2.89 -3.66
N GLU A 110 7.14 3.62 -2.55
CA GLU A 110 8.05 4.73 -2.33
C GLU A 110 8.49 4.76 -0.86
N ILE A 111 9.74 5.11 -0.58
CA ILE A 111 10.19 5.46 0.77
C ILE A 111 9.92 6.94 0.98
N TYR A 112 9.05 7.25 1.94
CA TYR A 112 8.72 8.61 2.33
C TYR A 112 9.34 8.95 3.68
N ILE A 113 10.11 10.04 3.70
CA ILE A 113 10.73 10.60 4.90
C ILE A 113 10.03 11.94 5.17
N HIS A 114 9.20 11.94 6.21
CA HIS A 114 8.41 13.11 6.58
C HIS A 114 9.33 14.26 7.02
N PRO A 115 9.12 15.50 6.54
CA PRO A 115 7.96 15.95 5.75
C PRO A 115 8.11 15.97 4.21
N ASN A 116 9.32 15.93 3.65
CA ASN A 116 9.55 16.46 2.30
C ASN A 116 10.38 15.58 1.35
N GLU A 117 10.81 14.39 1.76
CA GLU A 117 11.68 13.54 0.94
C GLU A 117 10.98 12.25 0.55
N THR A 118 10.98 11.94 -0.75
CA THR A 118 10.39 10.72 -1.30
C THR A 118 11.38 10.07 -2.27
N ILE A 119 11.55 8.76 -2.15
CA ILE A 119 12.46 7.96 -2.99
C ILE A 119 11.65 6.79 -3.56
N HIS A 120 11.68 6.59 -4.88
CA HIS A 120 11.00 5.44 -5.50
C HIS A 120 11.60 4.11 -5.04
N TYR A 121 10.76 3.10 -4.90
CA TYR A 121 11.15 1.74 -4.55
C TYR A 121 10.60 0.74 -5.58
N PRO A 122 11.40 -0.22 -6.08
CA PRO A 122 12.81 -0.48 -5.79
C PRO A 122 13.76 0.65 -6.22
N ASP A 123 14.81 0.88 -5.44
CA ASP A 123 15.79 1.95 -5.68
C ASP A 123 16.90 1.51 -6.64
N GLU A 124 16.80 1.95 -7.90
CA GLU A 124 17.79 1.72 -8.96
C GLU A 124 19.09 2.51 -8.75
N THR A 125 19.02 3.63 -8.03
CA THR A 125 20.15 4.56 -7.83
C THR A 125 21.03 4.21 -6.64
N ASN A 126 20.64 3.19 -5.87
CA ASN A 126 21.37 2.67 -4.71
C ASN A 126 21.67 3.74 -3.64
N GLN A 127 20.76 4.70 -3.47
CA GLN A 127 20.81 5.75 -2.46
C GLN A 127 20.29 5.30 -1.08
N LEU A 128 19.45 4.26 -1.04
CA LEU A 128 18.88 3.72 0.19
C LEU A 128 19.84 2.76 0.90
N PRO A 129 20.01 2.88 2.23
CA PRO A 129 20.75 1.89 3.01
C PRO A 129 20.11 0.51 2.93
N GLU A 130 20.95 -0.53 3.01
CA GLU A 130 20.52 -1.94 2.93
C GLU A 130 19.45 -2.30 3.97
N LEU A 131 19.52 -1.72 5.17
CA LEU A 131 18.52 -1.91 6.22
C LEU A 131 17.12 -1.47 5.77
N VAL A 132 17.03 -0.34 5.05
CA VAL A 132 15.77 0.23 4.56
C VAL A 132 15.18 -0.66 3.47
N LYS A 133 16.02 -1.12 2.53
CA LYS A 133 15.59 -2.03 1.46
C LYS A 133 15.03 -3.33 2.02
N ARG A 134 15.78 -3.99 2.91
CA ARG A 134 15.33 -5.21 3.59
C ARG A 134 14.04 -5.02 4.38
N SER A 135 13.88 -3.88 5.04
CA SER A 135 12.64 -3.56 5.74
C SER A 135 11.48 -3.35 4.76
N ALA A 136 11.70 -2.69 3.63
CA ALA A 136 10.67 -2.49 2.62
C ALA A 136 10.21 -3.83 2.03
N ASP A 137 11.15 -4.69 1.62
CA ASP A 137 10.84 -6.03 1.09
C ASP A 137 10.03 -6.87 2.09
N ALA A 138 10.43 -6.85 3.37
CA ALA A 138 9.72 -7.57 4.41
C ALA A 138 8.30 -7.02 4.66
N ILE A 139 8.08 -5.70 4.58
CA ILE A 139 6.74 -5.11 4.70
C ILE A 139 5.88 -5.46 3.47
N ILE A 140 6.47 -5.46 2.28
CA ILE A 140 5.78 -5.83 1.03
C ILE A 140 5.36 -7.30 1.07
N ALA A 141 6.21 -8.18 1.60
CA ALA A 141 5.95 -9.62 1.67
C ALA A 141 5.03 -10.07 2.83
N ALA A 142 4.93 -9.28 3.91
CA ALA A 142 4.11 -9.59 5.09
C ALA A 142 2.61 -9.71 4.79
#